data_AF-A0A9D1FGI2-F1
#
_entry.id   AF-A0A9D1FGI2-F1
#
_cell.length_a   1.000
_cell.length_b   1.000
_cell.length_c   1.000
_cell.angle_alpha   90.00
_cell.angle_beta   90.00
_cell.angle_gamma   90.00
#
_symmetry.space_group_name_H-M   'P 1'
#
loop_
_entity.id
_entity.type
_entity.pdbx_description
1 polymer ?
#
loop_
_entity_poly.entity_id
_entity_poly.type
_entity_poly.pdbx_seq_one_letter_code
_entity_poly.pdbx_strand_id
1 'polypeptide(L)'
;MNICKNYPIVGVLFITIFYPYVALAVCNPTGTSCSACTTYRCNSGYYGTALSASRGCTRCPTNATCAGGNNSTFVCNTGYYKNGSECAKCPSSGTTSGNGATTITQCYIPSGTKGSDSTGQYEYIGNCYYIL
;
A
#
# COMPACT_ATOMS: atom_id res chain seq x y z
N MET A 1 0.76 18.92 28.73
CA MET A 1 0.16 19.12 27.39
C MET A 1 -0.23 17.75 26.86
N ASN A 2 -1.51 17.39 26.93
CA ASN A 2 -1.99 16.04 26.57
C ASN A 2 -2.09 15.95 25.05
N ILE A 3 -1.20 15.17 24.44
CA ILE A 3 -1.24 14.91 23.00
C ILE A 3 -2.28 13.82 22.77
N CYS A 4 -3.45 14.17 22.20
CA CYS A 4 -4.43 13.17 21.79
C CYS A 4 -3.80 12.25 20.74
N LYS A 5 -3.73 10.94 21.01
CA LYS A 5 -3.26 9.94 20.03
C LYS A 5 -4.42 9.56 19.10
N ASN A 6 -4.12 9.25 17.83
CA ASN A 6 -5.09 8.66 16.92
C ASN A 6 -5.64 7.37 17.55
N TYR A 7 -6.96 7.22 17.64
CA TYR A 7 -7.59 5.99 18.14
C TYR A 7 -8.46 5.36 17.04
N PRO A 8 -8.43 4.02 16.90
CA PRO A 8 -9.39 3.32 16.07
C PRO A 8 -10.77 3.50 16.70
N ILE A 9 -11.73 3.92 15.87
CA ILE A 9 -13.12 4.10 16.26
C ILE A 9 -13.76 2.71 16.23
N VAL A 10 -13.35 1.87 17.18
CA VAL A 10 -14.08 0.66 17.50
C VAL A 10 -15.26 1.16 18.30
N GLY A 11 -16.42 1.29 17.64
CA GLY A 11 -17.67 1.58 18.34
C GLY A 11 -17.80 0.56 19.47
N VAL A 12 -17.99 1.04 20.69
CA VAL A 12 -18.37 0.21 21.82
C VAL A 12 -19.79 -0.27 21.52
N LEU A 13 -19.92 -1.29 20.67
CA LEU A 13 -21.17 -1.99 20.48
C LEU A 13 -21.08 -3.25 21.32
N PHE A 14 -21.78 -3.21 22.46
CA PHE A 14 -22.15 -4.38 23.22
C PHE A 14 -23.02 -5.29 22.34
N ILE A 15 -22.42 -6.10 21.46
CA ILE A 15 -22.95 -7.35 20.95
C ILE A 15 -21.75 -8.23 20.57
N THR A 16 -21.75 -9.42 21.16
CA THR A 16 -20.74 -10.47 21.08
C THR A 16 -20.53 -11.02 19.67
N ILE A 17 -19.67 -10.41 18.85
CA ILE A 17 -18.95 -11.13 17.80
C ILE A 17 -17.56 -10.48 17.58
N PHE A 18 -16.49 -11.18 17.95
CA PHE A 18 -15.08 -10.81 17.72
C PHE A 18 -14.73 -10.92 16.22
N TYR A 19 -15.33 -10.11 15.36
CA TYR A 19 -14.70 -9.80 14.08
C TYR A 19 -13.76 -8.61 14.33
N PRO A 20 -12.45 -8.72 14.04
CA PRO A 20 -11.57 -7.56 14.06
C PRO A 20 -11.99 -6.68 12.88
N TYR A 21 -13.05 -5.90 13.04
CA TYR A 21 -13.36 -4.78 12.16
C TYR A 21 -12.28 -3.75 12.38
N VAL A 22 -11.14 -3.96 11.73
CA VAL A 22 -10.04 -3.01 11.66
C VAL A 22 -10.63 -1.73 11.08
N ALA A 23 -10.68 -0.67 11.88
CA ALA A 23 -11.25 0.60 11.46
C ALA A 23 -10.48 1.11 10.22
N LEU A 24 -11.20 1.30 9.11
CA LEU A 24 -10.61 1.75 7.83
C LEU A 24 -10.03 3.17 7.96
N ALA A 25 -10.65 3.98 8.82
CA ALA A 25 -10.21 5.32 9.17
C ALA A 25 -9.96 5.43 10.69
N VAL A 26 -9.01 6.28 11.06
CA VAL A 26 -8.72 6.67 12.44
C VAL A 26 -9.23 8.09 12.68
N CYS A 27 -9.72 8.33 13.89
CA CYS A 27 -10.09 9.68 14.28
C CYS A 27 -8.83 10.50 14.56
N ASN A 28 -8.78 11.70 14.00
CA ASN A 28 -7.79 12.72 14.33
C ASN A 28 -8.48 13.84 15.13
N PRO A 29 -8.49 13.76 16.47
CA PRO A 29 -9.05 14.83 17.29
C PRO A 29 -8.16 16.07 17.21
N THR A 30 -8.77 17.23 17.00
CA THR A 30 -8.12 18.53 17.14
C THR A 30 -8.70 19.25 18.36
N GLY A 31 -7.89 19.49 19.40
CA GLY A 31 -8.31 20.20 20.61
C GLY A 31 -7.67 19.68 21.89
N THR A 32 -8.03 20.27 23.04
CA THR A 32 -7.57 19.87 24.38
C THR A 32 -8.45 18.80 25.04
N SER A 33 -9.65 18.54 24.51
CA SER A 33 -10.58 17.50 24.95
C SER A 33 -10.79 16.51 23.81
N CYS A 34 -10.22 15.30 23.94
CA CYS A 34 -10.28 14.25 22.91
C CYS A 34 -11.69 13.61 22.77
N SER A 35 -12.76 14.38 23.03
CA SER A 35 -14.15 13.93 23.21
C SER A 35 -15.00 14.03 21.94
N ALA A 36 -14.55 14.75 20.91
CA ALA A 36 -15.25 14.88 19.63
C ALA A 36 -14.31 14.62 18.45
N CYS A 37 -14.75 13.80 17.50
CA CYS A 37 -14.00 13.58 16.27
C CYS A 37 -14.20 14.75 15.31
N THR A 38 -13.16 15.52 15.09
CA THR A 38 -13.21 16.69 14.21
C THR A 38 -12.85 16.35 12.77
N THR A 39 -11.92 15.41 12.56
CA THR A 39 -11.51 14.95 11.23
C THR A 39 -11.20 13.46 11.23
N TYR A 40 -11.56 12.77 10.15
CA TYR A 40 -11.17 11.38 9.89
C TYR A 40 -9.95 11.34 8.97
N ARG A 41 -9.12 10.31 9.09
CA ARG A 41 -8.05 10.01 8.14
C ARG A 41 -7.92 8.51 7.92
N CYS A 42 -7.50 8.07 6.74
CA CYS A 42 -7.31 6.64 6.50
C CYS A 42 -6.22 6.06 7.41
N ASN A 43 -6.46 4.85 7.91
CA ASN A 43 -5.49 4.14 8.74
C ASN A 43 -4.31 3.65 7.89
N SER A 44 -3.19 3.29 8.52
CA SER A 44 -2.10 2.60 7.83
C SER A 44 -2.64 1.29 7.20
N GLY A 45 -2.20 0.97 5.98
CA GLY A 45 -2.78 -0.12 5.19
C GLY A 45 -4.08 0.24 4.46
N TYR A 46 -4.50 1.51 4.49
CA TYR A 46 -5.58 2.06 3.67
C TYR A 46 -5.12 3.33 2.96
N TYR A 47 -5.77 3.68 1.85
CA TYR A 47 -5.51 4.92 1.10
C TYR A 47 -6.82 5.60 0.70
N GLY A 48 -6.76 6.87 0.28
CA GLY A 48 -7.92 7.66 -0.14
C GLY A 48 -8.15 8.86 0.77
N THR A 49 -9.41 9.27 0.90
CA THR A 49 -9.83 10.42 1.71
C THR A 49 -10.99 10.00 2.59
N ALA A 50 -10.77 9.95 3.90
CA ALA A 50 -11.78 9.52 4.85
C ALA A 50 -12.94 10.52 4.91
N LEU A 51 -14.16 10.05 4.64
CA LEU A 51 -15.40 10.83 4.76
C LEU A 51 -16.08 10.57 6.11
N SER A 52 -15.86 9.39 6.67
CA SER A 52 -16.36 8.97 7.98
C SER A 52 -15.47 7.85 8.55
N ALA A 53 -15.87 7.25 9.66
CA ALA A 53 -15.25 6.07 10.26
C ALA A 53 -15.09 4.88 9.28
N SER A 54 -15.98 4.77 8.29
CA SER A 54 -16.15 3.59 7.45
C SER A 54 -16.19 3.88 5.94
N ARG A 55 -16.15 5.15 5.51
CA ARG A 55 -16.27 5.56 4.11
C ARG A 55 -15.07 6.38 3.65
N GLY A 56 -14.72 6.23 2.36
CA GLY A 56 -13.72 7.06 1.68
C GLY A 56 -12.28 6.51 1.72
N CYS A 57 -12.03 5.47 2.53
CA CYS A 57 -10.77 4.75 2.58
C CYS A 57 -10.89 3.39 1.91
N THR A 58 -9.92 3.07 1.06
CA THR A 58 -9.81 1.79 0.35
C THR A 58 -8.65 1.00 0.92
N ARG A 59 -8.83 -0.32 1.06
CA ARG A 59 -7.77 -1.21 1.53
C ARG A 59 -6.58 -1.18 0.57
N CYS A 60 -5.36 -1.17 1.11
CA CYS A 60 -4.17 -1.27 0.28
C CYS A 60 -4.19 -2.56 -0.53
N PRO A 61 -3.89 -2.51 -1.85
CA PRO A 61 -3.76 -3.71 -2.64
C PRO A 61 -2.59 -4.57 -2.17
N THR A 62 -2.62 -5.85 -2.53
CA THR A 62 -1.51 -6.78 -2.25
C THR A 62 -0.23 -6.29 -2.94
N ASN A 63 0.93 -6.49 -2.30
CA ASN A 63 2.24 -6.04 -2.79
C ASN A 63 2.34 -4.52 -2.96
N ALA A 64 1.58 -3.77 -2.17
CA ALA A 64 1.67 -2.32 -2.07
C ALA A 64 1.88 -1.88 -0.62
N THR A 65 2.37 -0.64 -0.49
CA THR A 65 2.49 0.07 0.77
C THR A 65 1.54 1.27 0.76
N CYS A 66 0.75 1.40 1.84
CA CYS A 66 -0.15 2.53 2.06
C CYS A 66 0.15 3.13 3.44
N ALA A 67 0.67 4.35 3.45
CA ALA A 67 1.00 5.06 4.68
C ALA A 67 -0.25 5.47 5.50
N GLY A 68 -1.44 5.48 4.87
CA GLY A 68 -2.64 6.10 5.44
C GLY A 68 -2.69 7.59 5.19
N GLY A 69 -3.61 8.28 5.88
CA GLY A 69 -3.86 9.72 5.70
C GLY A 69 -4.95 10.04 4.68
N ASN A 70 -5.27 11.33 4.55
CA ASN A 70 -6.22 11.83 3.55
C ASN A 70 -5.53 12.21 2.26
N ASN A 71 -6.25 12.10 1.14
CA ASN A 71 -5.70 12.26 -0.20
C ASN A 71 -4.47 11.36 -0.45
N SER A 72 -4.44 10.21 0.22
CA SER A 72 -3.34 9.25 0.15
C SER A 72 -3.53 8.29 -1.02
N THR A 73 -2.43 7.78 -1.56
CA THR A 73 -2.42 6.74 -2.60
C THR A 73 -1.59 5.55 -2.13
N PHE A 74 -1.63 4.46 -2.89
CA PHE A 74 -0.75 3.31 -2.69
C PHE A 74 0.48 3.39 -3.59
N VAL A 75 1.55 2.77 -3.12
CA VAL A 75 2.83 2.64 -3.81
C VAL A 75 3.13 1.15 -3.95
N CYS A 76 3.38 0.66 -5.17
CA CYS A 76 3.74 -0.75 -5.36
C CYS A 76 5.12 -1.05 -4.75
N ASN A 77 5.24 -2.21 -4.12
CA ASN A 77 6.49 -2.64 -3.54
C ASN A 77 7.51 -3.00 -4.64
N THR A 78 8.78 -3.07 -4.26
CA THR A 78 9.86 -3.44 -5.18
C THR A 78 9.56 -4.77 -5.87
N GLY A 79 9.75 -4.82 -7.19
CA GLY A 79 9.40 -5.96 -8.04
C GLY A 79 7.94 -5.98 -8.54
N TYR A 80 7.19 -4.92 -8.27
CA TYR A 80 5.81 -4.75 -8.73
C TYR A 80 5.59 -3.36 -9.32
N TYR A 81 4.67 -3.24 -10.29
CA TYR A 81 4.30 -2.00 -10.95
C TYR A 81 2.79 -1.78 -10.93
N LYS A 82 2.33 -0.52 -11.02
CA LYS A 82 0.88 -0.22 -11.04
C LYS A 82 0.25 -0.76 -12.32
N ASN A 83 -0.85 -1.49 -12.13
CA ASN A 83 -1.75 -1.90 -13.21
C ASN A 83 -3.19 -1.64 -12.74
N GLY A 84 -3.72 -0.47 -13.10
CA GLY A 84 -5.02 -0.01 -12.59
C GLY A 84 -5.01 0.19 -11.07
N SER A 85 -5.87 -0.56 -10.37
CA SER A 85 -6.02 -0.49 -8.91
C SER A 85 -5.17 -1.52 -8.16
N GLU A 86 -4.27 -2.21 -8.85
CA GLU A 86 -3.46 -3.29 -8.29
C GLU A 86 -1.97 -3.11 -8.61
N CYS A 87 -1.14 -3.92 -7.95
CA CYS A 87 0.28 -4.02 -8.21
C CYS A 87 0.59 -5.35 -8.91
N ALA A 88 0.88 -5.27 -10.20
CA ALA A 88 1.28 -6.42 -11.00
C ALA A 88 2.75 -6.75 -10.78
N LYS A 89 3.08 -8.03 -10.70
CA LYS A 89 4.47 -8.49 -10.53
C LYS A 89 5.25 -8.23 -11.83
N CYS A 90 6.51 -7.81 -11.73
CA CYS A 90 7.40 -7.79 -12.88
C CYS A 90 7.53 -9.21 -13.47
N PRO A 91 7.53 -9.36 -14.80
CA PRO A 91 7.63 -10.68 -15.44
C PRO A 91 8.93 -11.42 -15.07
N SER A 92 8.92 -12.74 -15.22
CA SER A 92 10.09 -13.60 -15.05
C SER A 92 10.81 -13.34 -13.71
N SER A 93 12.14 -13.18 -13.74
CA SER A 93 12.98 -12.79 -12.60
C SER A 93 13.17 -11.27 -12.50
N GLY A 94 12.27 -10.50 -13.11
CA GLY A 94 12.33 -9.04 -13.13
C GLY A 94 12.07 -8.42 -11.76
N THR A 95 12.67 -7.26 -11.53
CA THR A 95 12.47 -6.41 -10.35
C THR A 95 12.32 -4.94 -10.78
N THR A 96 12.12 -4.04 -9.82
CA THR A 96 12.18 -2.58 -10.02
C THR A 96 13.35 -2.00 -9.21
N SER A 97 13.75 -0.77 -9.48
CA SER A 97 14.87 -0.12 -8.76
C SER A 97 14.51 0.21 -7.30
N GLY A 98 13.22 0.23 -6.99
CA GLY A 98 12.66 0.44 -5.67
C GLY A 98 11.14 0.40 -5.74
N ASN A 99 10.50 0.91 -4.68
CA ASN A 99 9.06 1.01 -4.63
C ASN A 99 8.54 2.09 -5.59
N GLY A 100 7.30 1.92 -6.05
CA GLY A 100 6.55 2.98 -6.75
C GLY A 100 6.61 2.94 -8.26
N ALA A 101 6.95 1.80 -8.86
CA ALA A 101 6.82 1.66 -10.30
C ALA A 101 5.35 1.83 -10.72
N THR A 102 5.12 2.64 -11.75
CA THR A 102 3.80 2.95 -12.30
C THR A 102 3.55 2.27 -13.65
N THR A 103 4.60 1.76 -14.30
CA THR A 103 4.53 1.10 -15.60
C THR A 103 5.45 -0.12 -15.66
N ILE A 104 5.17 -1.04 -16.59
CA ILE A 104 6.01 -2.23 -16.81
C ILE A 104 7.43 -1.86 -17.26
N THR A 105 7.62 -0.71 -17.91
CA THR A 105 8.94 -0.25 -18.39
C THR A 105 9.92 0.10 -17.28
N GLN A 106 9.45 0.22 -16.03
CA GLN A 106 10.30 0.41 -14.86
C GLN A 106 10.76 -0.91 -14.24
N CYS A 107 10.22 -2.04 -14.72
CA CYS A 107 10.79 -3.35 -14.42
C CYS A 107 12.10 -3.55 -15.21
N TYR A 108 13.00 -4.37 -14.67
CA TYR A 108 14.17 -4.87 -15.36
C TYR A 108 14.64 -6.19 -14.76
N ILE A 109 15.38 -6.98 -15.52
CA ILE A 109 16.13 -8.12 -15.00
C ILE A 109 17.50 -7.63 -14.57
N PRO A 110 17.91 -7.79 -13.29
CA PRO A 110 19.21 -7.32 -12.81
C PRO A 110 20.38 -8.04 -13.49
N SER A 111 21.49 -7.31 -13.64
CA SER A 111 22.79 -7.94 -13.92
C SER A 111 23.12 -9.02 -12.88
N GLY A 112 23.73 -10.11 -13.32
CA GLY A 112 24.04 -11.30 -12.51
C GLY A 112 22.89 -12.28 -12.35
N THR A 113 21.70 -11.97 -12.88
CA THR A 113 20.59 -12.94 -12.89
C THR A 113 20.97 -14.11 -13.80
N LYS A 114 20.71 -15.34 -13.35
CA LYS A 114 20.94 -16.55 -14.16
C LYS A 114 19.62 -17.03 -14.76
N GLY A 115 19.67 -17.42 -16.02
CA GLY A 115 18.56 -17.98 -16.76
C GLY A 115 18.93 -19.31 -17.40
N SER A 116 17.91 -20.04 -17.85
CA SER A 116 18.08 -21.31 -18.51
C SER A 116 17.08 -21.39 -19.67
N ASP A 117 17.53 -21.85 -20.82
CA ASP A 117 16.67 -22.17 -21.96
C ASP A 117 17.06 -23.52 -22.58
N SER A 118 16.50 -23.86 -23.74
CA SER A 118 16.79 -25.11 -24.47
C SER A 118 18.23 -25.21 -24.98
N THR A 119 18.99 -24.10 -25.00
CA THR A 119 20.37 -24.03 -25.49
C THR A 119 21.39 -24.10 -24.35
N GLY A 120 20.98 -23.82 -23.11
CA GLY A 120 21.82 -23.97 -21.92
C GLY A 120 21.50 -22.95 -20.83
N GLN A 121 22.49 -22.69 -19.98
CA GLN A 121 22.44 -21.69 -18.92
C GLN A 121 23.10 -20.40 -19.41
N TYR A 122 22.55 -19.26 -19.02
CA TYR A 122 23.10 -17.94 -19.34
C TYR A 122 23.00 -16.98 -18.15
N GLU A 123 23.76 -15.90 -18.19
CA GLU A 123 23.77 -14.86 -17.17
C GLU A 123 23.59 -13.48 -17.81
N TYR A 124 22.73 -12.67 -17.22
CA TYR A 124 22.52 -11.29 -17.67
C TYR A 124 23.72 -10.44 -17.26
N ILE A 125 24.52 -10.00 -18.23
CA ILE A 125 25.72 -9.17 -17.96
C ILE A 125 25.39 -7.71 -17.62
N GLY A 126 24.15 -7.28 -17.84
CA GLY A 126 23.66 -5.92 -17.58
C GLY A 126 22.18 -5.92 -17.20
N ASN A 127 21.68 -4.79 -16.72
CA ASN A 127 20.25 -4.64 -16.43
C ASN A 127 19.46 -4.63 -17.74
N CYS A 128 18.51 -5.55 -17.90
CA CYS A 128 17.65 -5.64 -19.07
C CYS A 128 16.26 -5.07 -18.74
N TYR A 129 15.97 -3.86 -19.21
CA TYR A 129 14.70 -3.18 -18.98
C TYR A 129 13.60 -3.71 -19.92
N TYR A 130 12.37 -3.78 -19.40
CA TYR A 130 11.21 -4.11 -20.22
C TYR A 130 10.81 -2.91 -21.07
N ILE A 131 10.35 -3.17 -22.30
CA ILE A 131 9.81 -2.17 -23.22
C ILE A 131 8.33 -2.45 -23.48
N LEU A 132 7.57 -1.41 -23.84
CA LEU A 132 6.17 -1.50 -24.27
C LEU A 132 6.09 -1.66 -25.79
#